data_AF-A0A0D6AMA8-F1
#
_entry.id   AF-A0A0D6AMA8-F1
#
_cell.length_a   1.000
_cell.length_b   1.000
_cell.length_c   1.000
_cell.angle_alpha   90.00
_cell.angle_beta   90.00
_cell.angle_gamma   90.00
#
_symmetry.space_group_name_H-M   'P 1'
#
loop_
_entity.id
_entity.type
_entity.pdbx_description
1 polymer ?
#
loop_
_entity_poly.entity_id
_entity_poly.type
_entity_poly.pdbx_seq_one_letter_code
_entity_poly.pdbx_strand_id
1 'polypeptide(L)'
;MKTLKAWGNIQLNIKNNMRHILFNFCNVCNVTWLDRKDIKMITIKSNDHCLVTLKTGETLKVTANEVKESLEQTRKKRSSNIEIIDNPDYTYTARNPIKETQYTLITKDSYIYCTCPDYNNQSIALKSDQVCCKHIWSLLEYLGFNSLLEYKEYIETEQIEAEYQKYLDREFYDSYGNY
;
A
#
# COMPACT_ATOMS: atom_id res chain seq x y z
N MET A 1 -12.32 17.76 37.43
CA MET A 1 -11.22 17.21 36.60
C MET A 1 -11.32 15.68 36.48
N LYS A 2 -12.13 15.16 35.53
CA LYS A 2 -12.27 13.72 35.26
C LYS A 2 -12.54 13.49 33.75
N THR A 3 -11.53 13.59 32.88
CA THR A 3 -11.69 13.24 31.44
C THR A 3 -10.35 13.03 30.71
N LEU A 4 -9.45 12.18 31.22
CA LEU A 4 -8.23 11.80 30.48
C LEU A 4 -7.96 10.29 30.38
N LYS A 5 -8.85 9.41 30.88
CA LYS A 5 -8.64 7.94 30.83
C LYS A 5 -9.25 7.23 29.61
N ALA A 6 -9.99 7.92 28.74
CA ALA A 6 -10.70 7.28 27.61
C ALA A 6 -9.82 7.07 26.35
N TRP A 7 -8.76 7.86 26.16
CA TRP A 7 -7.95 7.83 24.93
C TRP A 7 -6.94 6.67 24.90
N GLY A 8 -6.46 6.21 26.05
CA GLY A 8 -5.51 5.08 26.13
C GLY A 8 -6.10 3.73 25.71
N ASN A 9 -7.38 3.48 26.01
CA ASN A 9 -8.04 2.22 25.66
C ASN A 9 -8.36 2.11 24.16
N ILE A 10 -8.61 3.23 23.47
CA ILE A 10 -8.89 3.23 22.03
C ILE A 10 -7.62 2.89 21.23
N GLN A 11 -6.45 3.41 21.61
CA GLN A 11 -5.19 3.10 20.92
C GLN A 11 -4.76 1.63 21.07
N LEU A 12 -4.99 1.01 22.24
CA LEU A 12 -4.69 -0.41 22.48
C LEU A 12 -5.60 -1.34 21.66
N ASN A 13 -6.90 -1.02 21.57
CA ASN A 13 -7.85 -1.83 20.80
C ASN A 13 -7.58 -1.77 19.29
N ILE A 14 -7.18 -0.61 18.76
CA ILE A 14 -6.86 -0.46 17.34
C ILE A 14 -5.57 -1.20 16.96
N LYS A 15 -4.54 -1.21 17.83
CA LYS A 15 -3.29 -1.94 17.57
C LYS A 15 -3.48 -3.46 17.49
N ASN A 16 -4.44 -4.02 18.23
CA ASN A 16 -4.76 -5.44 18.15
C ASN A 16 -5.51 -5.81 16.86
N ASN A 17 -6.36 -4.92 16.32
CA ASN A 17 -7.17 -5.21 15.13
C ASN A 17 -6.35 -5.31 13.83
N MET A 18 -5.25 -4.56 13.73
CA MET A 18 -4.37 -4.58 12.53
C MET A 18 -3.70 -5.94 12.30
N ARG A 19 -3.43 -6.70 13.38
CA ARG A 19 -2.69 -7.95 13.28
C ARG A 19 -3.52 -9.07 12.62
N HIS A 20 -4.84 -9.04 12.83
CA HIS A 20 -5.76 -10.04 12.29
C HIS A 20 -5.91 -9.93 10.77
N ILE A 21 -5.74 -8.74 10.19
CA ILE A 21 -5.88 -8.53 8.76
C ILE A 21 -4.68 -9.12 8.01
N LEU A 22 -3.46 -8.93 8.52
CA LEU A 22 -2.25 -9.47 7.90
C LEU A 22 -2.16 -10.98 8.08
N PHE A 23 -2.31 -11.48 9.31
CA PHE A 23 -2.16 -12.90 9.65
C PHE A 23 -3.49 -13.66 9.61
N ASN A 24 -4.25 -13.51 8.53
CA ASN A 24 -5.44 -14.34 8.30
C ASN A 24 -5.06 -15.67 7.63
N PHE A 25 -5.98 -16.64 7.63
CA PHE A 25 -5.74 -17.96 7.06
C PHE A 25 -5.36 -17.93 5.58
N CYS A 26 -6.01 -17.10 4.77
CA CYS A 26 -5.73 -16.99 3.34
C CYS A 26 -4.27 -16.57 3.11
N ASN A 27 -3.84 -15.51 3.79
CA ASN A 27 -2.49 -14.97 3.67
C ASN A 27 -1.43 -15.97 4.17
N VAL A 28 -1.71 -16.66 5.29
CA VAL A 28 -0.80 -17.67 5.83
C VAL A 28 -0.69 -18.88 4.91
N CYS A 29 -1.80 -19.39 4.36
CA CYS A 29 -1.78 -20.48 3.39
C CYS A 29 -0.93 -20.11 2.16
N ASN A 30 -1.03 -18.87 1.66
CA ASN A 30 -0.27 -18.42 0.49
C ASN A 30 1.25 -18.43 0.72
N VAL A 31 1.71 -18.13 1.93
CA VAL A 31 3.14 -18.11 2.26
C VAL A 31 3.67 -19.51 2.57
N THR A 32 2.88 -20.29 3.30
CA THR A 32 3.32 -21.60 3.82
C THR A 32 3.06 -22.76 2.86
N TRP A 33 2.30 -22.54 1.79
CA TRP A 33 1.84 -23.57 0.86
C TRP A 33 1.05 -24.69 1.54
N LEU A 34 0.46 -24.39 2.70
CA LEU A 34 -0.36 -25.32 3.46
C LEU A 34 -1.83 -25.19 3.07
N ASP A 35 -2.52 -26.32 2.99
CA ASP A 35 -3.98 -26.29 2.88
C ASP A 35 -4.60 -25.79 4.18
N ARG A 36 -5.68 -25.00 4.06
CA ARG A 36 -6.44 -24.51 5.22
C ARG A 36 -6.83 -25.61 6.19
N LYS A 37 -7.13 -26.80 5.67
CA LYS A 37 -7.57 -27.98 6.44
C LYS A 37 -6.48 -28.53 7.36
N ASP A 38 -5.22 -28.23 7.10
CA ASP A 38 -4.07 -28.74 7.87
C ASP A 38 -3.70 -27.79 9.02
N ILE A 39 -4.11 -26.53 8.93
CA ILE A 39 -3.87 -25.52 9.97
C ILE A 39 -4.90 -25.66 11.09
N LYS A 40 -4.42 -25.98 12.30
CA LYS A 40 -5.25 -26.02 13.52
C LYS A 40 -5.56 -24.60 14.01
N MET A 41 -4.54 -23.76 14.18
CA MET A 41 -4.72 -22.38 14.64
C MET A 41 -3.56 -21.46 14.23
N ILE A 42 -3.86 -20.17 14.15
CA ILE A 42 -2.87 -19.10 13.97
C ILE A 42 -2.84 -18.28 15.26
N THR A 43 -1.67 -18.19 15.90
CA THR A 43 -1.44 -17.42 17.11
C THR A 43 -0.51 -16.25 16.80
N ILE A 44 -1.05 -15.05 16.80
CA ILE A 44 -0.29 -13.82 16.57
C ILE A 44 0.52 -13.50 17.83
N LYS A 45 1.86 -13.51 17.72
CA LYS A 45 2.76 -13.26 18.86
C LYS A 45 3.21 -11.81 18.94
N SER A 46 3.43 -11.17 17.79
CA SER A 46 3.85 -9.77 17.69
C SER A 46 3.33 -9.14 16.39
N ASN A 47 3.75 -7.91 16.10
CA ASN A 47 3.47 -7.29 14.80
C ASN A 47 4.29 -7.92 13.66
N ASP A 48 5.42 -8.56 14.00
CA ASP A 48 6.40 -9.01 13.00
C ASP A 48 6.28 -10.50 12.69
N HIS A 49 5.51 -11.27 13.48
CA HIS A 49 5.28 -12.68 13.21
C HIS A 49 4.07 -13.28 13.95
N CYS A 50 3.57 -14.38 13.39
CA CYS A 50 2.65 -15.31 14.03
C CYS A 50 3.23 -16.73 14.09
N LEU A 51 2.61 -17.58 14.91
CA LEU A 51 2.86 -19.01 14.95
C LEU A 51 1.66 -19.75 14.36
N VAL A 52 1.93 -20.67 13.44
CA VAL A 52 0.94 -21.50 12.77
C VAL A 52 1.09 -22.90 13.32
N THR A 53 0.12 -23.34 14.12
CA THR A 53 0.11 -24.70 14.66
C THR A 53 -0.70 -25.61 13.74
N LEU A 54 -0.08 -26.69 13.31
CA LEU A 54 -0.68 -27.69 12.42
C LEU A 54 -1.48 -28.72 13.22
N LYS A 55 -2.36 -29.45 12.55
CA LYS A 55 -3.09 -30.57 13.17
C LYS A 55 -2.18 -31.70 13.64
N THR A 56 -0.99 -31.83 13.05
CA THR A 56 0.07 -32.77 13.46
C THR A 56 0.72 -32.39 14.80
N GLY A 57 0.50 -31.15 15.28
CA GLY A 57 1.15 -30.61 16.47
C GLY A 57 2.41 -29.78 16.18
N GLU A 58 2.95 -29.86 14.96
CA GLU A 58 4.06 -29.01 14.52
C GLU A 58 3.66 -27.53 14.54
N THR A 59 4.64 -26.64 14.79
CA THR A 59 4.43 -25.20 14.77
C THR A 59 5.44 -24.53 13.86
N LEU A 60 4.94 -23.72 12.94
CA LEU A 60 5.73 -22.92 12.02
C LEU A 60 5.68 -21.45 12.44
N LYS A 61 6.80 -20.74 12.29
CA LYS A 61 6.84 -19.28 12.45
C LYS A 61 6.66 -18.64 11.08
N VAL A 62 5.71 -17.73 10.95
CA VAL A 62 5.48 -16.94 9.73
C VAL A 62 5.65 -15.47 10.07
N THR A 63 6.49 -14.78 9.32
CA THR A 63 6.82 -13.36 9.53
C THR A 63 5.85 -12.46 8.77
N ALA A 64 5.72 -11.21 9.24
CA ALA A 64 4.98 -10.17 8.54
C ALA A 64 5.58 -9.86 7.18
N ASN A 65 6.90 -9.97 7.03
CA ASN A 65 7.60 -9.68 5.79
C ASN A 65 7.22 -10.69 4.69
N GLU A 66 7.31 -11.98 4.98
CA GLU A 66 6.94 -13.04 4.03
C GLU A 66 5.48 -12.89 3.57
N VAL A 67 4.57 -12.53 4.50
CA VAL A 67 3.17 -12.28 4.17
C VAL A 67 3.00 -11.04 3.28
N LYS A 68 3.71 -9.95 3.56
CA LYS A 68 3.66 -8.73 2.74
C LYS A 68 4.17 -8.98 1.33
N GLU A 69 5.29 -9.67 1.19
CA GLU A 69 5.87 -10.05 -0.11
C GLU A 69 4.91 -10.92 -0.93
N SER A 70 4.32 -11.94 -0.31
CA SER A 70 3.32 -12.81 -0.98
C SER A 70 2.07 -12.04 -1.42
N LEU A 71 1.60 -11.11 -0.59
CA LEU A 71 0.47 -10.23 -0.92
C LEU A 71 0.79 -9.29 -2.08
N GLU A 72 1.98 -8.69 -2.08
CA GLU A 72 2.45 -7.84 -3.17
C GLU A 72 2.48 -8.63 -4.49
N GLN A 73 3.14 -9.78 -4.51
CA GLN A 73 3.22 -10.63 -5.70
C GLN A 73 1.84 -11.05 -6.20
N THR A 74 0.94 -11.44 -5.30
CA THR A 74 -0.44 -11.81 -5.65
C THR A 74 -1.18 -10.63 -6.27
N ARG A 75 -0.99 -9.41 -5.75
CA ARG A 75 -1.64 -8.21 -6.28
C ARG A 75 -1.08 -7.77 -7.63
N LYS A 76 0.25 -7.83 -7.81
CA LYS A 76 0.92 -7.65 -9.10
C LYS A 76 0.39 -8.66 -10.13
N LYS A 77 0.31 -9.95 -9.78
CA LYS A 77 -0.27 -10.95 -10.68
C LYS A 77 -1.73 -10.65 -11.05
N ARG A 78 -2.50 -10.09 -10.12
CA ARG A 78 -3.92 -9.74 -10.33
C ARG A 78 -4.11 -8.38 -11.03
N SER A 79 -3.04 -7.60 -11.23
CA SER A 79 -3.10 -6.33 -11.96
C SER A 79 -3.02 -6.52 -13.47
N SER A 80 -2.56 -7.67 -13.96
CA SER A 80 -2.36 -7.96 -15.39
C SER A 80 -3.60 -7.79 -16.27
N ASN A 81 -4.80 -7.87 -15.70
CA ASN A 81 -6.08 -7.74 -16.42
C ASN A 81 -6.77 -6.41 -16.13
N ILE A 82 -6.01 -5.39 -15.73
CA ILE A 82 -6.47 -4.03 -15.51
C ILE A 82 -5.91 -3.17 -16.63
N GLU A 83 -6.81 -2.47 -17.31
CA GLU A 83 -6.46 -1.46 -18.31
C GLU A 83 -6.39 -0.10 -17.63
N ILE A 84 -5.34 0.66 -17.94
CA ILE A 84 -5.20 2.04 -17.49
C ILE A 84 -5.57 2.97 -18.64
N ILE A 85 -6.47 3.91 -18.34
CA ILE A 85 -6.91 4.95 -19.27
C ILE A 85 -6.49 6.28 -18.68
N ASP A 86 -5.76 7.08 -19.45
CA ASP A 86 -5.40 8.45 -19.10
C ASP A 86 -6.59 9.39 -19.33
N ASN A 87 -6.92 10.20 -18.34
CA ASN A 87 -8.03 11.14 -18.40
C ASN A 87 -7.50 12.58 -18.60
N PRO A 88 -8.24 13.45 -19.31
CA PRO A 88 -7.81 14.84 -19.56
C PRO A 88 -7.62 15.71 -18.30
N ASP A 89 -8.12 15.27 -17.14
CA ASP A 89 -8.06 15.98 -15.86
C ASP A 89 -6.86 15.57 -14.98
N TYR A 90 -5.82 14.97 -15.58
CA TYR A 90 -4.63 14.47 -14.90
C TYR A 90 -4.93 13.37 -13.87
N THR A 91 -6.04 12.64 -14.07
CA THR A 91 -6.36 11.42 -13.33
C THR A 91 -6.27 10.20 -14.24
N TYR A 92 -6.29 9.02 -13.65
CA TYR A 92 -6.30 7.77 -14.42
C TYR A 92 -7.52 6.93 -14.06
N THR A 93 -8.03 6.18 -15.02
CA THR A 93 -9.09 5.19 -14.80
C THR A 93 -8.50 3.79 -14.90
N ALA A 94 -8.62 3.01 -13.83
CA ALA A 94 -8.32 1.59 -13.83
C ALA A 94 -9.60 0.79 -14.15
N ARG A 95 -9.66 0.20 -15.34
CA ARG A 95 -10.80 -0.57 -15.83
C ARG A 95 -10.49 -2.07 -15.79
N ASN A 96 -11.41 -2.86 -15.27
CA ASN A 96 -11.39 -4.31 -15.39
C ASN A 96 -12.43 -4.74 -16.43
N PRO A 97 -12.02 -5.13 -17.66
CA PRO A 97 -12.98 -5.45 -18.72
C PRO A 97 -13.79 -6.73 -18.42
N ILE A 98 -13.23 -7.67 -17.65
CA ILE A 98 -13.89 -8.94 -17.32
C ILE A 98 -15.04 -8.75 -16.32
N LYS A 99 -14.87 -7.85 -15.35
CA LYS A 99 -15.86 -7.58 -14.30
C LYS A 99 -16.70 -6.33 -14.57
N GLU A 100 -16.40 -5.61 -15.64
CA GLU A 100 -17.03 -4.34 -15.99
C GLU A 100 -16.98 -3.31 -14.83
N THR A 101 -15.92 -3.34 -14.02
CA THR A 101 -15.70 -2.40 -12.92
C THR A 101 -14.63 -1.39 -13.28
N GLN A 102 -14.78 -0.15 -12.80
CA GLN A 102 -13.78 0.90 -12.97
C GLN A 102 -13.55 1.67 -11.68
N TYR A 103 -12.33 2.17 -11.50
CA TYR A 103 -11.93 2.97 -10.35
C TYR A 103 -11.04 4.12 -10.79
N THR A 104 -11.16 5.26 -10.12
CA THR A 104 -10.33 6.43 -10.35
C THR A 104 -9.05 6.33 -9.53
N LEU A 105 -7.96 6.73 -10.15
CA LEU A 105 -6.63 6.83 -9.57
C LEU A 105 -6.16 8.27 -9.68
N ILE A 106 -5.63 8.81 -8.57
CA ILE A 106 -5.14 10.18 -8.50
C ILE A 106 -3.71 10.12 -7.98
N THR A 107 -2.75 10.53 -8.80
CA THR A 107 -1.35 10.68 -8.40
C THR A 107 -1.22 11.84 -7.41
N LYS A 108 -0.43 11.61 -6.36
CA LYS A 108 -0.06 12.60 -5.35
C LYS A 108 1.45 12.53 -5.15
N ASP A 109 1.98 13.52 -4.43
CA ASP A 109 3.41 13.68 -4.22
C ASP A 109 4.08 12.44 -3.61
N SER A 110 3.41 11.78 -2.66
CA SER A 110 4.01 10.68 -1.88
C SER A 110 3.21 9.37 -1.95
N TYR A 111 2.14 9.31 -2.71
CA TYR A 111 1.29 8.12 -2.86
C TYR A 111 0.38 8.23 -4.09
N ILE A 112 -0.35 7.17 -4.38
CA ILE A 112 -1.40 7.16 -5.40
C ILE A 112 -2.70 6.80 -4.71
N TYR A 113 -3.69 7.69 -4.79
CA TYR A 113 -5.03 7.43 -4.26
C TYR A 113 -5.81 6.55 -5.23
N CYS A 114 -6.59 5.61 -4.71
CA CYS A 114 -7.51 4.78 -5.50
C CYS A 114 -8.89 4.72 -4.86
N THR A 115 -9.95 4.89 -5.65
CA THR A 115 -11.33 4.84 -5.14
C THR A 115 -11.83 3.42 -4.82
N CYS A 116 -11.01 2.38 -5.01
CA CYS A 116 -11.46 1.01 -4.82
C CYS A 116 -11.60 0.63 -3.33
N PRO A 117 -12.54 -0.26 -2.97
CA PRO A 117 -12.72 -0.70 -1.59
C PRO A 117 -11.47 -1.34 -0.96
N ASP A 118 -10.66 -2.06 -1.75
CA ASP A 118 -9.43 -2.69 -1.27
C ASP A 118 -8.38 -1.65 -0.84
N TYR A 119 -8.26 -0.53 -1.55
CA TYR A 119 -7.39 0.58 -1.14
C TYR A 119 -7.88 1.19 0.17
N ASN A 120 -9.17 1.54 0.26
CA ASN A 120 -9.74 2.14 1.47
C ASN A 120 -9.57 1.24 2.70
N ASN A 121 -9.88 -0.05 2.55
CA ASN A 121 -9.73 -1.02 3.62
C ASN A 121 -8.27 -1.13 4.07
N GLN A 122 -7.32 -1.12 3.14
CA GLN A 122 -5.89 -1.14 3.47
C GLN A 122 -5.44 0.14 4.14
N SER A 123 -5.83 1.32 3.64
CA SER A 123 -5.44 2.61 4.23
C SER A 123 -5.95 2.73 5.66
N ILE A 124 -7.21 2.34 5.91
CA ILE A 124 -7.77 2.28 7.26
C ILE A 124 -7.02 1.26 8.13
N ALA A 125 -6.77 0.06 7.59
CA ALA A 125 -6.12 -1.02 8.33
C ALA A 125 -4.67 -0.70 8.70
N LEU A 126 -3.93 -0.03 7.82
CA LEU A 126 -2.51 0.29 7.98
C LEU A 126 -2.28 1.71 8.52
N LYS A 127 -3.34 2.51 8.64
CA LYS A 127 -3.29 3.94 8.99
C LYS A 127 -2.29 4.70 8.14
N SER A 128 -2.31 4.41 6.84
CA SER A 128 -1.35 4.95 5.88
C SER A 128 -1.98 4.97 4.50
N ASP A 129 -1.80 6.06 3.77
CA ASP A 129 -2.20 6.15 2.36
C ASP A 129 -1.15 5.55 1.41
N GLN A 130 -0.01 5.13 1.94
CA GLN A 130 1.06 4.48 1.19
C GLN A 130 0.77 2.98 1.03
N VAL A 131 -0.38 2.66 0.43
CA VAL A 131 -0.86 1.29 0.22
C VAL A 131 -1.07 1.03 -1.27
N CYS A 132 -0.78 -0.19 -1.71
CA CYS A 132 -0.90 -0.57 -3.12
C CYS A 132 -1.97 -1.66 -3.28
N CYS A 133 -3.15 -1.25 -3.75
CA CYS A 133 -4.12 -2.19 -4.31
C CYS A 133 -3.67 -2.63 -5.71
N LYS A 134 -4.34 -3.64 -6.29
CA LYS A 134 -4.00 -4.14 -7.64
C LYS A 134 -4.12 -3.06 -8.74
N HIS A 135 -4.97 -2.06 -8.57
CA HIS A 135 -5.14 -0.98 -9.57
C HIS A 135 -3.94 -0.03 -9.56
N ILE A 136 -3.43 0.28 -8.37
CA ILE A 136 -2.20 1.08 -8.22
C ILE A 136 -1.02 0.33 -8.84
N TRP A 137 -0.93 -0.98 -8.64
CA TRP A 137 0.11 -1.79 -9.31
C TRP A 137 0.04 -1.72 -10.83
N SER A 138 -1.16 -1.78 -11.41
CA SER A 138 -1.35 -1.62 -12.86
C SER A 138 -0.95 -0.23 -13.35
N LEU A 139 -1.25 0.83 -12.58
CA LEU A 139 -0.82 2.18 -12.92
C LEU A 139 0.69 2.38 -12.80
N LEU A 140 1.33 1.82 -11.77
CA LEU A 140 2.78 1.88 -11.64
C LEU A 140 3.46 1.25 -12.86
N GLU A 141 3.01 0.05 -13.27
CA GLU A 141 3.51 -0.62 -14.47
C GLU A 141 3.26 0.22 -15.74
N TYR A 142 2.06 0.79 -15.89
CA TYR A 142 1.72 1.68 -17.00
C TYR A 142 2.64 2.91 -17.09
N LEU A 143 2.99 3.48 -15.93
CA LEU A 143 3.91 4.63 -15.82
C LEU A 143 5.39 4.24 -15.91
N GLY A 144 5.73 2.95 -16.00
CA GLY A 144 7.10 2.46 -16.10
C GLY A 144 7.82 2.24 -14.76
N PHE A 145 7.10 2.21 -13.64
CA PHE A 145 7.65 1.97 -12.30
C PHE A 145 7.41 0.53 -11.81
N ASN A 146 8.40 -0.05 -11.13
CA ASN A 146 8.33 -1.40 -10.57
C ASN A 146 7.83 -1.44 -9.12
N SER A 147 7.83 -0.28 -8.46
CA SER A 147 7.43 -0.13 -7.05
C SER A 147 6.86 1.26 -6.76
N LEU A 148 6.08 1.36 -5.68
CA LEU A 148 5.66 2.67 -5.16
C LEU A 148 6.85 3.49 -4.64
N LEU A 149 7.92 2.84 -4.17
CA LEU A 149 9.12 3.53 -3.70
C LEU A 149 9.81 4.26 -4.87
N GLU A 150 10.03 3.56 -5.98
CA GLU A 150 10.62 4.12 -7.20
C GLU A 150 9.80 5.29 -7.73
N TYR A 151 8.47 5.17 -7.75
CA TYR A 151 7.57 6.28 -8.10
C TYR A 151 7.78 7.50 -7.18
N LYS A 152 7.93 7.30 -5.87
CA LYS A 152 8.16 8.41 -4.93
C LYS A 152 9.51 9.08 -5.15
N GLU A 153 10.57 8.28 -5.31
CA GLU A 153 11.92 8.79 -5.57
C GLU A 153 11.96 9.65 -6.83
N TYR A 154 11.22 9.24 -7.88
CA TYR A 154 11.04 10.03 -9.09
C TYR A 154 10.34 11.37 -8.80
N ILE A 155 9.20 11.36 -8.10
CA ILE A 155 8.47 12.59 -7.79
C ILE A 155 9.28 13.54 -6.89
N GLU A 156 9.99 13.01 -5.89
CA GLU A 156 10.88 13.80 -5.03
C GLU A 156 11.99 14.48 -5.84
N THR A 157 12.57 13.76 -6.80
CA THR A 157 13.60 14.32 -7.70
C THR A 157 13.04 15.45 -8.56
N GLU A 158 11.89 15.24 -9.23
CA GLU A 158 11.23 16.26 -10.05
C GLU A 158 10.89 17.52 -9.24
N GLN A 159 10.46 17.36 -7.98
CA GLN A 159 10.16 18.48 -7.10
C GLN A 159 11.42 19.28 -6.73
N ILE A 160 12.52 18.59 -6.42
CA ILE A 160 13.81 19.22 -6.10
C ILE A 160 14.32 20.00 -7.31
N GLU A 161 14.26 19.42 -8.51
CA GLU A 161 14.68 20.09 -9.74
C GLU A 161 13.84 21.32 -10.05
N ALA A 162 12.52 21.23 -9.88
CA ALA A 162 11.61 22.37 -10.05
C ALA A 162 11.88 23.50 -9.02
N GLU A 163 12.23 23.16 -7.79
CA GLU A 163 12.61 24.13 -6.76
C GLU A 163 13.96 24.78 -7.07
N TYR A 164 14.93 23.99 -7.52
CA TYR A 164 16.24 24.48 -7.93
C TYR A 164 16.14 25.44 -9.12
N GLN A 165 15.31 25.13 -10.12
CA GLN A 165 15.10 26.03 -11.26
C GLN A 165 14.50 27.37 -10.82
N LYS A 166 13.52 27.36 -9.90
CA LYS A 166 12.96 28.60 -9.33
C LYS A 166 13.99 29.44 -8.59
N TYR A 167 14.95 28.80 -7.93
CA TYR A 167 16.06 29.47 -7.26
C TYR A 167 16.98 30.16 -8.28
N LEU A 168 17.40 29.46 -9.34
CA LEU A 168 18.23 30.03 -10.41
C LEU A 168 17.55 31.22 -11.10
N ASP A 169 16.25 31.10 -11.39
CA ASP A 169 15.49 32.18 -12.01
C ASP A 169 15.49 33.43 -11.12
N ARG A 170 15.33 33.28 -9.80
CA ARG A 170 15.34 34.39 -8.84
C ARG A 170 16.69 35.10 -8.78
N GLU A 171 17.78 34.36 -8.62
CA GLU A 171 19.14 34.91 -8.60
C GLU A 171 19.45 35.68 -9.89
N PHE A 172 18.99 35.17 -11.04
CA PHE A 172 19.12 35.87 -12.31
C PHE A 172 18.36 37.21 -12.30
N TYR A 173 17.10 37.25 -11.85
CA TYR A 173 16.33 38.50 -11.76
C TYR A 173 16.97 39.55 -10.84
N ASP A 174 17.48 39.15 -9.67
CA ASP A 174 18.08 40.07 -8.71
C ASP A 174 19.41 40.68 -9.23
N SER A 175 20.13 39.93 -10.07
CA SER A 175 21.40 40.39 -10.67
C SER A 175 21.25 41.40 -11.83
N TYR A 176 20.10 41.41 -12.52
CA TYR A 176 19.85 42.30 -13.66
C TYR A 176 18.76 43.37 -13.41
N GLY A 177 17.99 43.27 -12.33
CA GLY A 177 16.88 44.17 -12.01
C GLY A 177 17.23 45.49 -11.31
N ASN A 178 18.52 45.77 -11.06
CA ASN A 178 19.00 46.98 -10.38
C ASN A 178 19.67 48.02 -11.31
N TYR A 179 19.40 47.96 -12.63
CA TYR A 179 19.85 48.97 -13.60
C TYR A 179 18.71 49.85 -14.09
#